data_AF-A0A193C0U1-F1
#
_entry.id   AF-A0A193C0U1-F1
#
_cell.length_a   1.000
_cell.length_b   1.000
_cell.length_c   1.000
_cell.angle_alpha   90.00
_cell.angle_beta   90.00
_cell.angle_gamma   90.00
#
_symmetry.space_group_name_H-M   'P 1'
#
loop_
_entity.id
_entity.type
_entity.pdbx_description
1 polymer ?
#
loop_
_entity_poly.entity_id
_entity_poly.type
_entity_poly.pdbx_seq_one_letter_code
_entity_poly.pdbx_strand_id
1 'polypeptide(L)' 'MAGPDPRPYLAAAKYPCGRDELLRAAAAAGAGDDILGPLGTLPASDYADGDRVWEAVRDCDGASIHDTAKEAP' A
#
# COMPACT_ATOMS: atom_id res chain seq x y z
N MET A 1 -8.71 -9.24 6.01
CA MET A 1 -9.21 -7.88 6.33
C MET A 1 -8.22 -6.96 5.66
N ALA A 2 -8.66 -6.09 4.75
CA ALA A 2 -7.76 -5.05 4.25
C ALA A 2 -7.18 -4.33 5.47
N GLY A 3 -5.86 -4.13 5.48
CA GLY A 3 -5.16 -3.49 6.59
C GLY A 3 -5.73 -2.12 6.97
N PRO A 4 -5.21 -1.49 8.03
CA PRO A 4 -5.65 -0.17 8.45
C PRO A 4 -5.57 0.86 7.31
N ASP A 5 -6.47 1.85 7.33
CA ASP A 5 -6.56 2.84 6.26
C ASP A 5 -5.28 3.73 6.23
N PRO A 6 -4.57 3.81 5.09
CA PRO A 6 -3.32 4.57 4.99
C PRO A 6 -3.54 6.07 4.79
N ARG A 7 -4.72 6.51 4.30
CA ARG A 7 -5.01 7.91 3.98
C ARG A 7 -4.75 8.90 5.13
N PRO A 8 -5.08 8.62 6.42
CA PRO A 8 -4.75 9.53 7.51
C PRO A 8 -3.24 9.78 7.69
N TYR A 9 -2.39 8.83 7.31
CA TYR A 9 -0.93 8.96 7.39
C TYR A 9 -0.31 9.66 6.16
N LEU A 10 -1.10 9.83 5.10
CA LEU A 10 -0.67 10.42 3.83
C LEU A 10 -1.04 11.89 3.69
N ALA A 11 -1.47 12.55 4.77
CA ALA A 11 -1.84 13.97 4.76
C ALA A 11 -0.70 14.90 4.32
N ALA A 12 0.55 14.47 4.52
CA ALA A 12 1.75 15.21 4.11
C ALA A 12 2.17 14.93 2.65
N ALA A 13 1.62 13.91 1.99
CA ALA A 13 1.95 13.56 0.62
C ALA A 13 1.39 14.61 -0.35
N LYS A 14 2.17 14.96 -1.38
CA LYS A 14 1.74 15.88 -2.44
C LYS A 14 1.41 15.11 -3.70
N TYR A 15 0.12 15.01 -4.01
CA TYR A 15 -0.33 14.31 -5.19
C TYR A 15 -0.22 15.17 -6.47
N PRO A 16 0.01 14.56 -7.65
CA PRO A 16 0.29 13.14 -7.83
C PRO A 16 1.68 12.73 -7.31
N CYS A 17 1.77 11.55 -6.69
CA CYS A 17 3.03 11.04 -6.16
C CYS A 17 3.19 9.52 -6.30
N GLY A 18 4.44 9.09 -6.37
CA GLY A 18 4.79 7.68 -6.41
C GLY A 18 4.88 7.02 -5.02
N ARG A 19 5.03 5.70 -5.02
CA ARG A 19 5.15 4.85 -3.82
C ARG A 19 6.15 5.38 -2.79
N ASP A 20 7.33 5.82 -3.22
CA ASP A 20 8.39 6.28 -2.31
C ASP A 20 7.97 7.52 -1.49
N GLU A 21 7.21 8.43 -2.09
CA GLU A 21 6.67 9.59 -1.38
C GLU A 21 5.56 9.17 -0.41
N LEU A 22 4.73 8.19 -0.78
CA LEU A 22 3.72 7.63 0.13
C LEU A 22 4.37 6.99 1.35
N LEU A 23 5.41 6.18 1.15
CA LEU A 23 6.18 5.56 2.23
C LEU A 23 6.84 6.61 3.11
N ARG A 24 7.44 7.64 2.51
CA ARG A 24 8.05 8.75 3.26
C ARG A 24 7.01 9.51 4.08
N ALA A 25 5.87 9.87 3.48
CA ALA A 25 4.81 10.60 4.17
C ALA A 25 4.22 9.79 5.32
N ALA A 26 3.94 8.51 5.09
CA ALA A 26 3.43 7.60 6.11
C ALA A 26 4.44 7.42 7.25
N ALA A 27 5.72 7.20 6.95
CA ALA A 27 6.77 7.09 7.96
C ALA A 27 6.94 8.39 8.76
N ALA A 28 6.88 9.56 8.10
CA ALA A 28 6.93 10.86 8.76
C ALA A 28 5.72 11.12 9.67
N ALA A 29 4.56 10.55 9.35
CA ALA A 29 3.37 10.57 10.18
C ALA A 29 3.40 9.52 11.32
N GLY A 30 4.44 8.69 11.40
CA GLY A 30 4.57 7.64 12.42
C GLY A 30 3.77 6.38 12.12
N ALA A 31 3.49 6.09 10.84
CA ALA A 31 2.82 4.86 10.45
C ALA A 31 3.69 3.62 10.75
N GLY A 32 3.07 2.56 11.25
CA GLY A 32 3.73 1.26 11.51
C GLY A 32 3.76 0.35 10.28
N ASP A 33 4.35 -0.84 10.45
CA ASP A 33 4.46 -1.87 9.40
C ASP A 33 3.10 -2.30 8.82
N ASP A 34 2.01 -2.22 9.60
CA ASP A 34 0.65 -2.50 9.13
C ASP A 34 0.18 -1.55 8.01
N ILE A 35 0.79 -0.37 7.91
CA ILE A 35 0.54 0.64 6.86
C ILE A 35 1.68 0.63 5.84
N LEU A 36 2.93 0.63 6.30
CA LEU A 36 4.11 0.68 5.44
C LEU A 36 4.28 -0.58 4.59
N GLY A 37 3.91 -1.75 5.12
CA GLY A 37 3.96 -3.03 4.42
C GLY A 37 3.10 -3.00 3.15
N PRO A 38 1.77 -2.80 3.26
CA PRO A 38 0.89 -2.70 2.10
C PRO A 38 1.31 -1.60 1.13
N LEU A 39 1.66 -0.39 1.62
CA LEU A 39 2.17 0.70 0.79
C LEU A 39 3.45 0.30 0.02
N GLY A 40 4.33 -0.50 0.63
CA GLY A 40 5.54 -1.00 0.01
C GLY A 40 5.30 -2.02 -1.11
N THR A 41 4.20 -2.77 -1.03
CA THR A 41 3.79 -3.74 -2.07
C THR A 41 3.14 -3.11 -3.29
N LEU A 42 2.74 -1.83 -3.19
CA LEU A 42 2.09 -1.12 -4.28
C LEU A 42 2.98 -1.06 -5.53
N PRO A 43 2.37 -1.08 -6.74
CA PRO A 43 3.11 -0.85 -7.97
C PRO A 43 3.71 0.57 -7.97
N ALA A 44 4.85 0.71 -8.65
CA ALA A 44 5.46 1.99 -8.95
C ALA A 44 4.62 2.73 -10.01
N SER A 45 3.58 3.40 -9.54
CA SER A 45 2.70 4.28 -10.32
C SER A 45 2.50 5.59 -9.57
N ASP A 46 2.17 6.62 -10.33
CA ASP A 46 1.78 7.91 -9.77
C ASP A 46 0.31 7.85 -9.34
N TYR A 47 0.09 7.92 -8.04
CA TYR A 47 -1.23 7.97 -7.44
C TYR A 47 -1.73 9.41 -7.48
N ALA A 48 -2.95 9.61 -7.96
CA ALA A 48 -3.54 10.95 -8.10
C ALA A 48 -4.08 11.52 -6.78
N ASP A 49 -4.37 10.66 -5.81
CA ASP A 49 -4.99 11.00 -4.53
C ASP A 49 -4.96 9.78 -3.59
N GLY A 50 -5.28 10.00 -2.31
CA GLY A 50 -5.29 8.94 -1.30
C GLY A 50 -6.35 7.87 -1.53
N ASP A 51 -7.42 8.15 -2.29
CA ASP A 51 -8.44 7.15 -2.60
C ASP A 51 -7.92 6.13 -3.60
N ARG A 52 -7.17 6.58 -4.63
CA ARG A 52 -6.43 5.70 -5.55
C ARG A 52 -5.40 4.82 -4.82
N VAL A 53 -4.74 5.37 -3.80
CA VAL A 53 -3.81 4.59 -2.95
C VAL A 53 -4.58 3.51 -2.19
N TRP A 54 -5.72 3.84 -1.59
CA TRP A 54 -6.54 2.90 -0.85
C TRP A 54 -7.09 1.77 -1.73
N GLU A 55 -7.60 2.11 -2.92
CA GLU A 55 -8.04 1.13 -3.92
C GLU A 55 -6.91 0.17 -4.29
N ALA A 56 -5.70 0.69 -4.55
CA ALA A 56 -4.55 -0.12 -4.90
C ALA A 56 -4.06 -1.00 -3.73
N VAL A 57 -4.14 -0.52 -2.49
CA VAL A 57 -3.82 -1.32 -1.29
C VAL A 57 -4.79 -2.50 -1.18
N ARG A 58 -6.08 -2.28 -1.42
CA ARG A 58 -7.09 -3.34 -1.39
C ARG A 58 -6.92 -4.35 -2.53
N ASP A 59 -6.50 -3.88 -3.70
CA ASP A 59 -6.20 -4.73 -4.86
C ASP A 59 -4.94 -5.60 -4.61
N CYS A 60 -3.87 -5.01 -4.08
CA CYS A 60 -2.63 -5.72 -3.74
C CYS A 60 -2.78 -6.69 -2.54
N ASP A 61 -3.58 -6.35 -1.52
CA ASP A 61 -3.88 -7.25 -0.38
C ASP A 61 -4.63 -8.51 -0.85
N GLY A 62 -5.49 -8.37 -1.87
CA GLY A 62 -6.23 -9.48 -2.48
C GLY A 62 -5.39 -10.44 -3.32
N ALA A 63 -4.17 -10.07 -3.71
CA ALA A 63 -3.29 -10.91 -4.54
C ALA A 63 -2.52 -11.99 -3.74
N SER A 64 -2.60 -11.98 -2.41
CA SER A 64 -2.06 -13.06 -1.56
C SER A 64 -2.99 -14.28 -1.53
N ILE A 65 -3.39 -14.81 -2.69
CA ILE A 65 -3.78 -16.23 -2.75
C ILE A 65 -2.50 -17.06 -2.77
N HIS A 66 -2.15 -17.53 -1.59
CA HIS A 66 -1.27 -18.66 -1.38
C HIS A 66 -1.81 -19.85 -2.20
N ASP A 67 -1.23 -20.15 -3.36
CA ASP A 67 -1.27 -21.48 -3.96
C ASP A 67 0.14 -21.90 -4.34
N THR A 68 0.83 -22.44 -3.33
CA THR A 68 1.94 -23.36 -3.53
C THR A 68 1.36 -24.77 -3.31
N ALA A 69 0.55 -25.26 -4.25
CA ALA A 69 0.19 -26.67 -4.27
C ALA A 69 1.28 -27.43 -5.04
N LYS A 70 2.37 -27.76 -4.35
CA LYS A 70 3.42 -28.65 -4.83
C LYS A 70 3.02 -30.09 -4.48
N GLU A 71 2.43 -30.85 -5.40
CA GLU A 71 2.50 -32.32 -5.35
C GLU A 71 2.69 -32.88 -6.78
N ALA A 72 3.90 -33.37 -7.04
CA ALA A 72 4.29 -34.08 -8.25
C ALA A 72 4.27 -35.61 -7.97
N PRO A 73 3.91 -36.45 -8.94
CA PRO A 73 3.86 -37.91 -8.78
C PRO A 73 5.25 -38.58 -8.71
#